data_AF-A0A382X921-F1
#
_entry.id   AF-A0A382X921-F1
#
_cell.length_a   1.000
_cell.length_b   1.000
_cell.length_c   1.000
_cell.angle_alpha   90.00
_cell.angle_beta   90.00
_cell.angle_gamma   90.00
#
_symmetry.space_group_name_H-M   'P 1'
#
loop_
_entity.id
_entity.type
_entity.pdbx_description
1 polymer ?
#
loop_
_entity_poly.entity_id
_entity_poly.type
_entity_poly.pdbx_seq_one_letter_code
_entity_poly.pdbx_strand_id
1 'polypeptide(L)'
;MINFLAVFISSTLVFAQGSNRLATDKNVKNTKPWANIDGFRSAKFGMSMKNVKNAIYKDFQLRDSKISTIKHPTEQTQSLGITVEQLLPNSGKGRIVYVFGYKTNKLIQVNVLLGHPVDTSVTPQQIVDSG
;
A
#
# COMPACT_ATOMS: atom_id res chain seq x y z
N MET A 1 57.50 -22.50 -3.94
CA MET A 1 56.55 -23.54 -3.48
C MET A 1 56.34 -23.35 -1.99
N ILE A 2 55.13 -22.95 -1.55
CA ILE A 2 54.58 -23.14 -0.20
C ILE A 2 53.08 -22.85 -0.30
N ASN A 3 52.30 -23.75 0.31
CA ASN A 3 50.86 -23.94 0.20
C ASN A 3 50.01 -22.77 0.71
N PHE A 4 48.90 -22.54 0.03
CA PHE A 4 47.71 -21.88 0.56
C PHE A 4 46.96 -22.80 1.54
N LEU A 5 46.50 -22.26 2.66
CA LEU A 5 45.39 -22.84 3.42
C LEU A 5 44.48 -21.71 3.93
N ALA A 6 43.36 -21.52 3.23
CA ALA A 6 42.29 -20.61 3.65
C ALA A 6 41.19 -21.45 4.31
N VAL A 7 40.87 -21.15 5.57
CA VAL A 7 39.73 -21.73 6.28
C VAL A 7 38.52 -20.82 6.04
N PHE A 8 37.60 -21.28 5.19
CA PHE A 8 36.30 -20.64 5.01
C PHE A 8 35.30 -21.25 6.01
N ILE A 9 35.00 -20.52 7.08
CA ILE A 9 33.84 -20.81 7.93
C ILE A 9 32.59 -20.27 7.22
N SER A 10 31.97 -21.16 6.44
CA SER A 10 30.63 -20.99 5.87
C SER A 10 29.59 -21.12 6.99
N SER A 11 29.26 -20.02 7.68
CA SER A 11 28.02 -19.92 8.45
C SER A 11 26.88 -19.54 7.51
N THR A 12 26.37 -20.51 6.76
CA THR A 12 25.08 -20.36 6.09
C THR A 12 23.98 -20.35 7.14
N LEU A 13 23.52 -19.17 7.55
CA LEU A 13 22.19 -19.02 8.13
C LEU A 13 21.17 -19.38 7.04
N VAL A 14 20.66 -20.61 7.08
CA VAL A 14 19.55 -21.04 6.23
C VAL A 14 18.25 -20.54 6.84
N PHE A 15 17.85 -19.32 6.49
CA PHE A 15 16.45 -18.89 6.55
C PHE A 15 15.92 -18.73 5.12
N ALA A 16 15.83 -19.86 4.41
CA ALA A 16 15.04 -19.97 3.19
C ALA A 16 13.80 -20.81 3.53
N GLN A 17 12.85 -20.19 4.24
CA GLN A 17 11.54 -20.79 4.47
C GLN A 17 10.80 -20.77 3.12
N GLY A 18 10.70 -21.95 2.52
CA GLY A 18 10.29 -22.14 1.13
C GLY A 18 8.91 -21.59 0.81
N SER A 19 8.87 -20.58 -0.06
CA SER A 19 7.67 -20.16 -0.79
C SER A 19 7.72 -20.65 -2.25
N ASN A 20 8.05 -21.93 -2.45
CA ASN A 20 8.02 -22.57 -3.78
C ASN A 20 6.82 -23.52 -3.95
N ARG A 21 5.67 -23.14 -3.40
CA ARG A 21 4.39 -23.77 -3.75
C ARG A 21 3.52 -22.73 -4.46
N LEU A 22 3.76 -22.56 -5.76
CA LEU A 22 2.70 -22.11 -6.66
C LEU A 22 1.54 -23.09 -6.45
N ALA A 23 0.37 -22.59 -6.03
CA ALA A 23 -0.84 -23.38 -5.94
C ALA A 23 -1.23 -23.84 -7.36
N THR A 24 -0.66 -24.97 -7.79
CA THR A 24 -0.91 -25.63 -9.08
C THR A 24 -1.94 -26.73 -8.89
N ASP A 25 -2.99 -26.42 -8.12
CA ASP A 25 -4.14 -27.30 -8.06
C ASP A 25 -4.91 -27.14 -9.38
N LYS A 26 -4.73 -28.11 -10.28
CA LYS A 26 -5.34 -28.17 -11.61
C LYS A 26 -6.88 -28.26 -11.54
N ASN A 27 -7.46 -28.43 -10.35
CA ASN A 27 -8.91 -28.47 -10.13
C ASN A 27 -9.51 -27.12 -9.70
N VAL A 28 -8.70 -26.09 -9.40
CA VAL A 28 -9.23 -24.75 -9.09
C VAL A 28 -9.67 -24.06 -10.37
N LYS A 29 -10.91 -24.32 -10.79
CA LYS A 29 -11.57 -23.50 -11.81
C LYS A 29 -11.82 -22.12 -11.21
N ASN A 30 -10.95 -21.17 -11.52
CA ASN A 30 -11.18 -19.76 -11.19
C ASN A 30 -12.31 -19.22 -12.09
N THR A 31 -13.55 -19.52 -11.73
CA THR A 31 -14.77 -19.18 -12.48
C THR A 31 -15.18 -17.71 -12.31
N LYS A 32 -14.52 -16.97 -11.42
CA LYS A 32 -14.83 -15.57 -11.15
C LYS A 32 -14.02 -14.67 -12.10
N PRO A 33 -14.67 -13.72 -12.80
CA PRO A 33 -13.95 -12.71 -13.58
C PRO A 33 -12.95 -11.95 -12.71
N TRP A 34 -11.80 -11.59 -13.27
CA TRP A 34 -10.82 -10.75 -12.58
C TRP A 34 -11.43 -9.40 -12.20
N ALA A 35 -11.09 -8.91 -11.02
CA ALA A 35 -11.47 -7.57 -10.61
C ALA A 35 -10.72 -6.54 -11.48
N ASN A 36 -11.44 -5.58 -12.05
CA ASN A 36 -10.83 -4.43 -12.69
C ASN A 36 -10.38 -3.43 -11.61
N ILE A 37 -9.07 -3.20 -11.50
CA ILE A 37 -8.50 -2.23 -10.56
C ILE A 37 -8.21 -0.94 -11.32
N ASP A 38 -9.14 0.00 -11.22
CA ASP A 38 -9.08 1.31 -11.89
C ASP A 38 -8.83 2.47 -10.91
N GLY A 39 -8.65 2.16 -9.62
CA GLY A 39 -8.36 3.13 -8.57
C GLY A 39 -8.77 2.64 -7.17
N PHE A 40 -9.14 3.58 -6.30
CA PHE A 40 -9.61 3.31 -4.94
C PHE A 40 -10.89 4.10 -4.64
N ARG A 41 -11.99 3.37 -4.40
CA ARG A 41 -13.34 3.94 -4.23
C ARG A 41 -13.71 4.86 -5.41
N SER A 42 -14.10 6.11 -5.15
CA SER A 42 -14.46 7.06 -6.20
C SER A 42 -13.23 7.67 -6.90
N ALA A 43 -12.03 7.56 -6.34
CA ALA A 43 -10.81 8.11 -6.94
C ALA A 43 -10.22 7.12 -7.95
N LYS A 44 -10.12 7.53 -9.22
CA LYS A 44 -9.64 6.69 -10.32
C LYS A 44 -8.27 7.12 -10.81
N PHE A 45 -7.46 6.18 -11.28
CA PHE A 45 -6.19 6.49 -11.94
C PHE A 45 -6.45 7.43 -13.13
N GLY A 46 -5.54 8.36 -13.37
CA GLY A 46 -5.74 9.40 -14.40
C GLY A 46 -6.52 10.64 -13.91
N MET A 47 -7.12 10.63 -12.72
CA MET A 47 -7.80 11.81 -12.17
C MET A 47 -6.81 12.94 -11.81
N SER A 48 -7.25 14.19 -11.95
CA SER A 48 -6.51 15.35 -11.44
C SER A 48 -6.63 15.47 -9.92
N MET A 49 -5.71 16.22 -9.29
CA MET A 49 -5.75 16.48 -7.85
C MET A 49 -7.08 17.06 -7.36
N LYS A 50 -7.67 18.01 -8.11
CA LYS A 50 -9.00 18.57 -7.80
C LYS A 50 -10.09 17.49 -7.79
N ASN A 51 -10.08 16.60 -8.79
CA ASN A 51 -11.07 15.53 -8.87
C ASN A 51 -10.88 14.50 -7.75
N VAL A 52 -9.64 14.22 -7.36
CA VAL A 52 -9.35 13.35 -6.20
C VAL A 52 -9.84 14.00 -4.90
N LYS A 53 -9.67 15.31 -4.69
CA LYS A 53 -10.26 16.00 -3.52
C LYS A 53 -11.79 15.88 -3.48
N ASN A 54 -12.46 16.01 -4.63
CA ASN A 54 -13.90 15.79 -4.72
C ASN A 54 -14.29 14.34 -4.37
N ALA A 55 -13.51 13.36 -4.84
CA ALA A 55 -13.72 11.95 -4.51
C ALA A 55 -13.53 11.70 -3.01
N ILE A 56 -12.50 12.28 -2.39
CA ILE A 56 -12.26 12.20 -0.93
C ILE A 56 -13.46 12.75 -0.16
N TYR A 57 -13.98 13.91 -0.55
CA TYR A 57 -15.16 14.49 0.09
C TYR A 57 -16.38 13.58 -0.06
N LYS A 58 -16.62 13.06 -1.27
CA LYS A 58 -17.73 12.14 -1.53
C LYS A 58 -17.66 10.87 -0.68
N ASP A 59 -16.47 10.27 -0.60
CA ASP A 59 -16.28 8.96 0.02
C ASP A 59 -16.16 9.04 1.55
N PHE A 60 -15.59 10.12 2.09
CA PHE A 60 -15.22 10.23 3.51
C PHE A 60 -15.74 11.48 4.20
N GLN A 61 -16.41 12.39 3.49
CA GLN A 61 -16.88 13.69 4.01
C GLN A 61 -15.76 14.56 4.60
N LEU A 62 -14.51 14.33 4.17
CA LEU A 62 -13.34 15.11 4.56
C LEU A 62 -13.16 16.32 3.63
N ARG A 63 -13.08 17.51 4.23
CA ARG A 63 -12.81 18.77 3.54
C ARG A 63 -11.31 19.04 3.44
N ASP A 64 -10.91 19.98 2.60
CA ASP A 64 -9.50 20.36 2.34
C ASP A 64 -8.66 20.58 3.61
N SER A 65 -9.25 21.10 4.69
CA SER A 65 -8.54 21.29 5.98
C SER A 65 -8.08 19.99 6.64
N LYS A 66 -8.64 18.85 6.24
CA LYS A 66 -8.25 17.49 6.68
C LYS A 66 -7.41 16.75 5.63
N ILE A 67 -7.07 17.40 4.51
CA ILE A 67 -6.28 16.82 3.43
C ILE A 67 -4.88 17.43 3.45
N SER A 68 -3.89 16.62 3.80
CA SER A 68 -2.48 17.04 3.75
C SER A 68 -1.95 16.98 2.32
N THR A 69 -1.21 18.01 1.89
CA THR A 69 -0.47 17.98 0.62
C THR A 69 1.00 17.74 0.93
N ILE A 70 1.59 16.70 0.34
CA ILE A 70 2.96 16.28 0.57
C ILE A 70 3.73 16.45 -0.73
N LYS A 71 4.92 17.04 -0.66
CA LYS A 71 5.83 17.15 -1.80
C LYS A 71 6.96 16.15 -1.63
N HIS A 72 7.27 15.42 -2.70
CA HIS A 72 8.37 14.47 -2.76
C HIS A 72 9.40 15.02 -3.77
N PRO A 73 10.37 15.84 -3.33
CA PRO A 73 11.22 16.61 -4.24
C PRO A 73 12.14 15.73 -5.09
N THR A 74 12.64 14.61 -4.55
CA THR A 74 13.51 13.68 -5.27
C THR A 74 12.77 13.00 -6.43
N GLU A 75 11.55 12.54 -6.17
CA GLU A 75 10.67 11.88 -7.14
C GLU A 75 9.91 12.89 -8.00
N GLN A 76 9.96 14.18 -7.63
CA GLN A 76 9.22 15.29 -8.23
C GLN A 76 7.69 15.08 -8.26
N THR A 77 7.17 14.29 -7.32
CA THR A 77 5.73 14.02 -7.21
C THR A 77 5.09 14.86 -6.10
N GLN A 78 3.78 14.96 -6.16
CA GLN A 78 2.96 15.48 -5.09
C GLN A 78 1.97 14.42 -4.65
N SER A 79 1.56 14.46 -3.39
CA SER A 79 0.61 13.51 -2.84
C SER A 79 -0.45 14.22 -2.00
N LEU A 80 -1.65 13.65 -1.97
CA LEU A 80 -2.69 14.00 -0.99
C LEU A 80 -2.77 12.88 0.06
N GLY A 81 -2.62 13.23 1.34
CA GLY A 81 -2.74 12.31 2.46
C GLY A 81 -3.97 12.61 3.30
N ILE A 82 -4.78 11.58 3.58
CA ILE A 82 -5.90 11.64 4.52
C ILE A 82 -5.77 10.55 5.58
N THR A 83 -6.26 10.84 6.79
CA THR A 83 -6.46 9.85 7.85
C THR A 83 -7.97 9.63 7.99
N VAL A 84 -8.40 8.37 7.96
CA VAL A 84 -9.79 7.93 8.06
C VAL A 84 -9.92 7.12 9.35
N GLU A 85 -10.89 7.45 10.19
CA GLU A 85 -11.04 6.86 11.53
C GLU A 85 -11.27 5.34 11.50
N GLN A 86 -12.00 4.85 10.51
CA GLN A 86 -12.27 3.42 10.33
C GLN A 86 -12.30 3.09 8.84
N LEU A 87 -11.13 2.78 8.28
CA LEU A 87 -11.02 2.47 6.85
C LEU A 87 -11.48 1.04 6.53
N LEU A 88 -11.12 0.10 7.42
CA LEU A 88 -11.60 -1.28 7.43
C LEU A 88 -12.33 -1.55 8.75
N PRO A 89 -13.23 -2.56 8.80
CA PRO A 89 -13.87 -2.96 10.04
C PRO A 89 -12.83 -3.33 11.11
N ASN A 90 -13.01 -2.81 12.33
CA ASN A 90 -12.20 -3.15 13.51
C ASN A 90 -10.68 -2.90 13.38
N SER A 91 -10.21 -2.16 12.36
CA SER A 91 -8.79 -1.92 12.12
C SER A 91 -8.23 -0.64 12.76
N GLY A 92 -9.06 0.13 13.46
CA GLY A 92 -8.79 1.52 13.85
C GLY A 92 -8.48 2.42 12.65
N LYS A 93 -7.67 3.46 12.88
CA LYS A 93 -7.43 4.48 11.87
C LYS A 93 -6.56 3.96 10.72
N GLY A 94 -6.90 4.38 9.50
CA GLY A 94 -6.11 4.13 8.30
C GLY A 94 -5.65 5.43 7.64
N ARG A 95 -4.49 5.39 6.99
CA ARG A 95 -3.99 6.52 6.20
C ARG A 95 -3.98 6.15 4.73
N ILE A 96 -4.58 7.01 3.91
CA ILE A 96 -4.58 6.86 2.45
C ILE A 96 -3.72 7.98 1.86
N VAL A 97 -2.82 7.62 0.96
CA VAL A 97 -1.94 8.56 0.25
C VAL A 97 -2.14 8.39 -1.26
N TYR A 98 -2.68 9.43 -1.89
CA TYR A 98 -2.88 9.52 -3.34
C TYR A 98 -1.69 10.22 -3.97
N VAL A 99 -0.91 9.53 -4.82
CA VAL A 99 0.32 10.04 -5.43
C VAL A 99 0.08 10.47 -6.87
N PHE A 100 0.54 11.67 -7.22
CA PHE A 100 0.37 12.27 -8.55
C PHE A 100 1.69 12.23 -9.32
N GLY A 101 1.63 11.75 -10.56
CA GLY A 101 2.80 11.68 -11.43
C GLY A 101 3.34 13.06 -11.78
N TYR A 102 4.67 13.20 -11.81
CA TYR A 102 5.34 14.49 -12.05
C TYR A 102 4.87 15.22 -13.31
N LYS A 103 5.01 14.58 -14.49
CA LYS A 103 4.67 15.23 -15.77
C LYS A 103 3.17 15.31 -16.01
N THR A 104 2.42 14.29 -15.62
CA THR A 104 0.99 14.16 -15.95
C THR A 104 0.08 14.87 -14.95
N ASN A 105 0.56 15.09 -13.72
CA ASN A 105 -0.23 15.58 -12.59
C ASN A 105 -1.52 14.77 -12.37
N LYS A 106 -1.49 13.49 -12.76
CA LYS A 106 -2.60 12.55 -12.61
C LYS A 106 -2.33 11.56 -11.49
N LEU A 107 -3.39 11.08 -10.85
CA LEU A 107 -3.31 9.99 -9.90
C LEU A 107 -2.73 8.75 -10.58
N ILE A 108 -1.60 8.27 -10.08
CA ILE A 108 -0.91 7.08 -10.61
C ILE A 108 -0.79 5.97 -9.57
N GLN A 109 -0.92 6.28 -8.29
CA GLN A 109 -0.74 5.32 -7.21
C GLN A 109 -1.55 5.72 -5.98
N VAL A 110 -2.05 4.71 -5.26
CA VAL A 110 -2.73 4.87 -3.97
C VAL A 110 -2.05 3.94 -2.97
N ASN A 111 -1.54 4.51 -1.88
CA ASN A 111 -0.99 3.74 -0.77
C ASN A 111 -1.98 3.75 0.39
N VAL A 112 -2.22 2.58 0.98
CA VAL A 112 -3.03 2.43 2.19
C VAL A 112 -2.12 1.90 3.29
N LEU A 113 -2.08 2.63 4.41
CA LEU A 113 -1.31 2.28 5.59
C LEU A 113 -2.27 2.05 6.76
N LEU A 114 -2.01 0.99 7.53
CA LEU A 114 -2.80 0.55 8.69
C LEU A 114 -1.85 0.21 9.85
N GLY A 115 -2.39 0.11 11.06
CA GLY A 115 -1.65 -0.29 12.26
C GLY A 115 -0.85 0.84 12.90
N HIS A 116 0.12 0.47 13.73
CA HIS A 116 0.91 1.40 14.56
C HIS A 116 1.51 2.63 13.86
N PRO A 117 1.95 2.58 12.58
CA PRO A 117 2.41 3.78 11.89
C PRO A 117 1.34 4.87 11.74
N VAL A 118 0.06 4.54 11.92
CA VAL A 118 -1.10 5.44 11.79
C VAL A 118 -1.89 5.54 13.09
N ASP A 119 -2.00 4.44 13.84
CA ASP A 119 -2.78 4.34 15.08
C ASP A 119 -2.04 3.45 16.08
N THR A 120 -1.51 4.02 17.16
CA THR A 120 -0.79 3.25 18.18
C THR A 120 -1.71 2.50 19.16
N SER A 121 -3.02 2.66 19.04
CA SER A 121 -4.00 2.03 19.94
C SER A 121 -4.51 0.66 19.47
N VAL A 122 -4.24 0.29 18.22
CA VAL A 122 -4.69 -0.99 17.63
C VAL A 122 -3.67 -2.09 17.84
N THR A 123 -4.13 -3.33 18.02
CA THR A 123 -3.27 -4.51 18.13
C THR A 123 -2.93 -5.10 16.75
N PRO A 124 -1.81 -5.84 16.61
CA PRO A 124 -1.49 -6.53 15.37
C PRO A 124 -2.58 -7.50 14.91
N GLN A 125 -3.20 -8.23 15.86
CA GLN A 125 -4.27 -9.19 15.55
C GLN A 125 -5.50 -8.51 14.93
N GLN A 126 -5.89 -7.33 15.46
CA GLN A 126 -6.99 -6.55 14.88
C GLN A 126 -6.75 -6.14 13.42
N ILE A 127 -5.50 -5.89 13.04
CA ILE A 127 -5.16 -5.57 11.64
C ILE A 127 -5.27 -6.82 10.77
N VAL A 128 -4.77 -7.97 11.24
CA VAL A 128 -4.87 -9.24 10.52
C VAL A 128 -6.32 -9.65 10.31
N ASP A 129 -7.15 -9.53 11.34
CA ASP A 129 -8.57 -9.93 11.31
C ASP A 129 -9.45 -9.04 10.42
N SER A 130 -8.92 -7.90 9.95
CA SER A 130 -9.66 -6.91 9.15
C SER A 130 -9.66 -7.17 7.63
N GLY A 131 -8.85 -8.13 7.16
CA GLY A 131 -8.67 -8.49 5.74
C GLY A 131 -9.13 -9.90 5.41
#